data_AF-A0A7W0V9F7-F1
#
_entry.id   AF-A0A7W0V9F7-F1
#
_cell.length_a   1.000
_cell.length_b   1.000
_cell.length_c   1.000
_cell.angle_alpha   90.00
_cell.angle_beta   90.00
_cell.angle_gamma   90.00
#
_symmetry.space_group_name_H-M   'P 1'
#
loop_
_entity.id
_entity.type
_entity.pdbx_description
1 polymer ?
#
loop_
_entity_poly.entity_id
_entity_poly.type
_entity_poly.pdbx_seq_one_letter_code
_entity_poly.pdbx_strand_id
1 'polypeptide(L)'
;MLGVVAQIKLAVIDAPTAARRLRKRSAAWLAIYLAAATIVLGTVAWAIIANQEHILDLLLDYVMPEDWRFASKLLIQQFFAQQEQAVITNATIVASLLVVQITLFPIKEMVSKALEQDAQLVAEPMSEHPLWFQAWEEIKLFLFVVVSQGTIFWIGYSSDPGRELLSAVLSYVVLFASLAADFLSPVLQRHKLRYSSILKTLLSHPFLTFGFGALFALPAIVAAKIAVGHPTWSFTTQLCVSLGAQVIGIALAAIGGTVAGAPLIPDARTRKRSHPAARVLTWVVLLGLLGWNAYRFIAVGRSLHHKSQILKCEYTVDWGSFRANTPSAFELASALRKNSITVGIGFDVTIHNPTSTLVEIEDNTFEVRQRAQLVAETRLPPLRIDPGTTQKVAVELPLTIKPSQVLRIRELITTEGWSMTLFVRVADNFTFPIYVLAAPLTKPEP
;
A
#
# COMPACT_ATOMS: atom_id res chain seq x y z
N MET A 1 -19.07 -22.69 24.40
CA MET A 1 -18.23 -21.53 24.06
C MET A 1 -17.01 -21.50 24.95
N LEU A 2 -15.82 -21.22 24.40
CA LEU A 2 -14.60 -21.10 25.20
C LEU A 2 -14.60 -19.75 25.94
N GLY A 3 -14.36 -19.78 27.25
CA GLY A 3 -14.18 -18.57 28.05
C GLY A 3 -12.93 -17.78 27.61
N VAL A 4 -12.88 -16.49 27.94
CA VAL A 4 -11.78 -15.58 27.56
C VAL A 4 -10.40 -16.11 27.98
N VAL A 5 -10.28 -16.64 29.20
CA VAL A 5 -9.02 -17.23 29.70
C VAL A 5 -8.56 -18.40 28.84
N ALA A 6 -9.49 -19.26 28.41
CA ALA A 6 -9.17 -20.39 27.53
C ALA A 6 -8.72 -19.92 26.14
N GLN A 7 -9.36 -18.87 25.60
CA GLN A 7 -8.95 -18.27 24.33
C GLN A 7 -7.52 -17.71 24.39
N ILE A 8 -7.21 -16.95 25.45
CA ILE A 8 -5.87 -16.38 25.66
C ILE A 8 -4.84 -17.49 25.84
N LYS A 9 -5.14 -18.52 26.65
CA LYS A 9 -4.26 -19.68 26.82
C LYS A 9 -3.97 -20.38 25.49
N LEU A 10 -5.00 -20.61 24.67
CA LEU A 10 -4.82 -21.24 23.36
C LEU A 10 -3.93 -20.40 22.43
N ALA A 11 -4.16 -19.08 22.38
CA ALA A 11 -3.41 -18.17 21.53
C ALA A 11 -1.95 -18.01 21.98
N VAL A 12 -1.71 -17.79 23.28
CA VAL A 12 -0.42 -17.31 23.80
C VAL A 12 0.45 -18.45 24.36
N ILE A 13 -0.15 -19.55 24.80
CA ILE A 13 0.57 -20.66 25.43
C ILE A 13 0.55 -21.89 24.53
N ASP A 14 -0.64 -22.40 24.19
CA ASP A 14 -0.75 -23.68 23.50
C ASP A 14 -0.27 -23.60 22.04
N ALA A 15 -0.57 -22.51 21.32
CA ALA A 15 -0.11 -22.33 19.94
C ALA A 15 1.43 -22.20 19.81
N PRO A 16 2.13 -21.34 20.58
CA PRO A 16 3.60 -21.24 20.48
C PRO A 16 4.31 -22.50 20.96
N THR A 17 3.72 -23.24 21.90
CA THR A 17 4.31 -24.50 22.40
C THR A 17 3.96 -25.71 21.54
N ALA A 18 3.23 -25.54 20.44
CA ALA A 18 2.86 -26.62 19.51
C ALA A 18 4.07 -27.39 18.96
N ALA A 19 5.24 -26.75 18.83
CA ALA A 19 6.47 -27.40 18.43
C ALA A 19 6.86 -28.59 19.34
N ARG A 20 6.50 -28.55 20.62
CA ARG A 20 6.73 -29.65 21.58
C ARG A 20 5.90 -30.90 21.27
N ARG A 21 4.86 -30.76 20.45
CA ARG A 21 3.96 -31.86 20.05
C ARG A 21 4.37 -32.49 18.72
N LEU A 22 5.43 -31.99 18.08
CA LEU A 22 5.91 -32.54 16.82
C LEU A 22 6.52 -33.92 17.04
N ARG A 23 6.19 -34.86 16.16
CA ARG A 23 6.91 -36.12 15.99
C ARG A 23 7.67 -36.11 14.67
N LYS A 24 8.38 -37.20 14.37
CA LYS A 24 9.23 -37.32 13.16
C LYS A 24 8.47 -36.95 11.87
N ARG A 25 7.21 -37.39 11.73
CA ARG A 25 6.42 -37.15 10.53
C ARG A 25 5.96 -35.69 10.42
N SER A 26 5.34 -35.13 11.45
CA SER A 26 4.94 -33.72 11.46
C SER A 26 6.14 -32.76 11.35
N ALA A 27 7.28 -33.11 11.96
CA ALA A 27 8.52 -32.35 11.86
C ALA A 27 9.09 -32.37 10.42
N ALA A 28 9.06 -33.53 9.75
CA ALA A 28 9.49 -33.64 8.36
C ALA A 28 8.64 -32.77 7.43
N TRP A 29 7.31 -32.83 7.55
CA TRP A 29 6.42 -31.95 6.77
C TRP A 29 6.62 -30.48 7.09
N LEU A 30 6.83 -30.12 8.36
CA LEU A 30 7.13 -28.74 8.74
C LEU A 30 8.44 -28.26 8.11
N ALA A 31 9.48 -29.09 8.09
CA ALA A 31 10.74 -28.77 7.44
C ALA A 31 10.57 -28.58 5.92
N ILE A 32 9.78 -29.44 5.26
CA ILE A 32 9.42 -29.29 3.84
C ILE A 32 8.67 -27.97 3.62
N TYR A 33 7.68 -27.66 4.47
CA TYR A 33 6.92 -26.42 4.38
C TYR A 33 7.79 -25.19 4.56
N LEU A 34 8.68 -25.20 5.56
CA LEU A 34 9.64 -24.13 5.80
C LEU A 34 10.56 -23.93 4.59
N ALA A 35 11.15 -25.00 4.07
CA ALA A 35 12.01 -24.94 2.89
C ALA A 35 11.26 -24.43 1.65
N ALA A 36 10.04 -24.92 1.42
CA ALA A 36 9.20 -24.48 0.31
C ALA A 36 8.81 -22.99 0.45
N ALA A 37 8.46 -22.54 1.65
CA ALA A 37 8.13 -21.14 1.92
C ALA A 37 9.35 -20.23 1.72
N THR A 38 10.53 -20.66 2.18
CA THR A 38 11.79 -19.96 1.92
C THR A 38 12.10 -19.88 0.43
N ILE A 39 11.90 -20.97 -0.32
CA ILE A 39 12.13 -20.98 -1.77
C ILE A 39 11.14 -20.02 -2.46
N VAL A 40 9.84 -20.14 -2.20
CA VAL A 40 8.82 -19.30 -2.84
C VAL A 40 9.04 -17.82 -2.54
N LEU A 41 9.14 -17.45 -1.25
CA LEU A 41 9.34 -16.05 -0.87
C LEU A 41 10.73 -15.54 -1.25
N GLY A 42 11.75 -16.41 -1.22
CA GLY A 42 13.10 -16.09 -1.68
C GLY A 42 13.17 -15.85 -3.18
N THR A 43 12.47 -16.64 -3.99
CA THR A 43 12.34 -16.42 -5.44
C THR A 43 11.58 -15.14 -5.74
N VAL A 44 10.50 -14.85 -5.00
CA VAL A 44 9.78 -13.57 -5.14
C VAL A 44 10.68 -12.40 -4.76
N ALA A 45 11.41 -12.50 -3.65
CA ALA A 45 12.35 -11.47 -3.21
C ALA A 45 13.46 -11.25 -4.24
N TRP A 46 14.06 -12.34 -4.72
CA TRP A 46 15.08 -12.30 -5.76
C TRP A 46 14.54 -11.66 -7.04
N ALA A 47 13.33 -12.02 -7.47
CA ALA A 47 12.70 -11.41 -8.64
C ALA A 47 12.50 -9.91 -8.43
N ILE A 48 12.01 -9.48 -7.26
CA ILE A 48 11.84 -8.07 -6.88
C ILE A 48 13.17 -7.33 -6.91
N ILE A 49 14.23 -7.88 -6.34
CA ILE A 49 15.56 -7.25 -6.29
C ILE A 49 16.18 -7.18 -7.69
N ALA A 50 16.17 -8.29 -8.43
CA ALA A 50 16.79 -8.38 -9.74
C ALA A 50 16.08 -7.54 -10.81
N ASN A 51 14.79 -7.26 -10.61
CA ASN A 51 13.94 -6.58 -11.59
C ASN A 51 13.17 -5.42 -10.97
N GLN A 52 13.73 -4.75 -9.94
CA GLN A 52 13.03 -3.70 -9.19
C GLN A 52 12.48 -2.60 -10.11
N GLU A 53 13.26 -2.22 -11.11
CA GLU A 53 12.88 -1.20 -12.09
C GLU A 53 11.91 -1.75 -13.15
N HIS A 54 11.98 -3.05 -13.45
CA HIS A 54 11.28 -3.66 -14.59
C HIS A 54 9.98 -4.38 -14.23
N ILE A 55 9.74 -4.84 -12.99
CA ILE A 55 8.52 -5.59 -12.65
C ILE A 55 7.28 -4.72 -12.83
N LEU A 56 7.34 -3.48 -12.34
CA LEU A 56 6.24 -2.55 -12.51
C LEU A 56 6.02 -2.26 -13.99
N ASP A 57 7.10 -2.04 -14.74
CA ASP A 57 7.03 -1.76 -16.17
C ASP A 57 6.48 -2.95 -16.96
N LEU A 58 6.91 -4.19 -16.69
CA LEU A 58 6.38 -5.42 -17.29
C LEU A 58 4.89 -5.62 -17.01
N LEU A 59 4.46 -5.37 -15.77
CA LEU A 59 3.05 -5.51 -15.38
C LEU A 59 2.19 -4.44 -16.08
N LEU A 60 2.67 -3.21 -16.14
CA LEU A 60 2.01 -2.13 -16.87
C LEU A 60 2.04 -2.36 -18.39
N ASP A 61 3.11 -2.94 -18.93
CA ASP A 61 3.23 -3.28 -20.34
C ASP A 61 2.20 -4.34 -20.77
N TYR A 62 1.96 -5.32 -19.90
CA TYR A 62 0.99 -6.39 -20.13
C TYR A 62 -0.46 -5.93 -19.95
N VAL A 63 -0.74 -5.10 -18.93
CA VAL A 63 -2.11 -4.74 -18.54
C VAL A 63 -2.59 -3.43 -19.19
N MET A 64 -1.68 -2.47 -19.42
CA MET A 64 -2.03 -1.11 -19.83
C MET A 64 -1.60 -0.80 -21.26
N PRO A 65 -2.43 -0.06 -22.02
CA PRO A 65 -2.00 0.56 -23.27
C PRO A 65 -0.80 1.49 -23.04
N GLU A 66 0.04 1.67 -24.07
CA GLU A 66 1.28 2.46 -24.00
C GLU A 66 1.05 3.87 -23.40
N ASP A 67 0.01 4.56 -23.87
CA ASP A 67 -0.37 5.90 -23.41
C ASP A 67 -0.73 6.01 -21.92
N TRP A 68 -1.06 4.89 -21.28
CA TRP A 68 -1.48 4.80 -19.89
C TRP A 68 -0.36 4.41 -18.93
N ARG A 69 0.76 3.90 -19.43
CA ARG A 69 1.84 3.34 -18.60
C ARG A 69 2.45 4.39 -17.69
N PHE A 70 2.76 5.57 -18.23
CA PHE A 70 3.33 6.68 -17.47
C PHE A 70 2.41 7.13 -16.32
N ALA A 71 1.14 7.40 -16.62
CA ALA A 71 0.15 7.78 -15.61
C ALA A 71 -0.02 6.67 -14.56
N SER A 72 -0.08 5.41 -14.98
CA SER A 72 -0.24 4.29 -14.04
C SER A 72 0.97 4.14 -13.11
N LYS A 73 2.19 4.29 -13.62
CA LYS A 73 3.44 4.24 -12.83
C LYS A 73 3.45 5.33 -11.75
N LEU A 74 3.11 6.55 -12.14
CA LEU A 74 3.01 7.68 -11.21
C LEU A 74 1.90 7.50 -10.19
N LEU A 75 0.73 7.03 -10.63
CA LEU A 75 -0.39 6.73 -9.74
C LEU A 75 0.06 5.75 -8.66
N ILE A 76 0.70 4.65 -9.06
CA ILE A 76 1.17 3.62 -8.13
C ILE A 76 2.20 4.21 -7.16
N GLN A 77 3.23 4.90 -7.67
CA GLN A 77 4.27 5.49 -6.83
C GLN A 77 3.71 6.48 -5.81
N GLN A 78 2.84 7.39 -6.26
CA GLN A 78 2.24 8.40 -5.40
C GLN A 78 1.23 7.80 -4.42
N PHE A 79 0.46 6.81 -4.86
CA PHE A 79 -0.49 6.11 -4.02
C PHE A 79 0.19 5.38 -2.87
N PHE A 80 1.36 4.78 -3.09
CA PHE A 80 2.16 4.19 -2.02
C PHE A 80 2.90 5.24 -1.16
N ALA A 81 3.38 6.34 -1.76
CA ALA A 81 4.10 7.38 -1.02
C ALA A 81 3.23 8.12 0.00
N GLN A 82 1.91 8.16 -0.21
CA GLN A 82 0.95 8.82 0.69
C GLN A 82 0.35 7.88 1.75
N GLN A 83 0.81 6.63 1.84
CA GLN A 83 0.31 5.69 2.83
C GLN A 83 1.18 5.69 4.06
N GLU A 84 0.54 5.52 5.21
CA GLU A 84 1.24 5.23 6.45
C GLU A 84 2.15 4.01 6.30
N GLN A 85 3.36 4.11 6.86
CA GLN A 85 4.35 3.03 6.80
C GLN A 85 3.79 1.72 7.37
N ALA A 86 2.91 1.81 8.39
CA ALA A 86 2.22 0.67 8.96
C ALA A 86 1.30 -0.04 7.95
N VAL A 87 0.56 0.72 7.13
CA VAL A 87 -0.33 0.17 6.10
C VAL A 87 0.48 -0.56 5.03
N ILE A 88 1.56 0.05 4.54
CA ILE A 88 2.46 -0.56 3.54
C ILE A 88 3.10 -1.83 4.08
N THR A 89 3.62 -1.78 5.32
CA THR A 89 4.23 -2.94 5.98
C THR A 89 3.24 -4.09 6.10
N ASN A 90 2.03 -3.80 6.62
CA ASN A 90 1.00 -4.81 6.81
C ASN A 90 0.50 -5.37 5.48
N ALA A 91 0.31 -4.53 4.46
CA ALA A 91 -0.06 -4.97 3.12
C ALA A 91 1.00 -5.88 2.49
N THR A 92 2.29 -5.58 2.69
CA THR A 92 3.41 -6.42 2.21
C THR A 92 3.41 -7.78 2.90
N ILE A 93 3.21 -7.82 4.22
CA ILE A 93 3.09 -9.06 4.98
C ILE A 93 1.87 -9.87 4.51
N VAL A 94 0.71 -9.22 4.32
CA VAL A 94 -0.48 -9.87 3.79
C VAL A 94 -0.25 -10.41 2.38
N ALA A 95 0.37 -9.64 1.48
CA ALA A 95 0.69 -10.09 0.13
C ALA A 95 1.60 -11.32 0.15
N SER A 96 2.64 -11.33 1.00
CA SER A 96 3.52 -12.48 1.17
C SER A 96 2.77 -13.72 1.71
N LEU A 97 1.81 -13.52 2.63
CA LEU A 97 0.95 -14.58 3.13
C LEU A 97 0.06 -15.14 2.01
N LEU A 98 -0.54 -14.30 1.18
CA LEU A 98 -1.39 -14.74 0.06
C LEU A 98 -0.59 -15.54 -0.98
N VAL A 99 0.65 -15.13 -1.28
CA VAL A 99 1.54 -15.87 -2.17
C VAL A 99 1.81 -17.28 -1.61
N VAL A 100 2.18 -17.37 -0.33
CA VAL A 100 2.40 -18.67 0.35
C VAL A 100 1.12 -19.49 0.39
N GLN A 101 -0.02 -18.87 0.70
CA GLN A 101 -1.31 -19.54 0.79
C GLN A 101 -1.70 -20.17 -0.54
N ILE A 102 -1.63 -19.43 -1.65
CA ILE A 102 -1.98 -19.94 -2.98
C ILE A 102 -1.04 -21.05 -3.43
N THR A 103 0.26 -20.90 -3.17
CA THR A 103 1.27 -21.82 -3.71
C THR A 103 1.50 -23.06 -2.84
N LEU A 104 1.42 -22.92 -1.52
CA LEU A 104 1.83 -23.94 -0.56
C LEU A 104 0.68 -24.50 0.29
N PHE A 105 -0.58 -24.17 -0.03
CA PHE A 105 -1.75 -24.74 0.66
C PHE A 105 -1.70 -26.27 0.82
N PRO A 106 -1.36 -27.09 -0.21
CA PRO A 106 -1.32 -28.54 -0.04
C PRO A 106 -0.27 -29.00 0.98
N ILE A 107 0.89 -28.34 1.03
CA ILE A 107 1.95 -28.69 1.97
C ILE A 107 1.56 -28.26 3.39
N LYS A 108 0.98 -27.06 3.54
CA LYS A 108 0.42 -26.57 4.81
C LYS A 108 -0.60 -27.57 5.37
N GLU A 109 -1.48 -28.09 4.52
CA GLU A 109 -2.48 -29.08 4.91
C GLU A 109 -1.81 -30.39 5.39
N MET A 110 -0.75 -30.85 4.72
CA MET A 110 0.01 -32.04 5.15
C MET A 110 0.71 -31.84 6.50
N VAL A 111 1.25 -30.65 6.79
CA VAL A 111 1.80 -30.31 8.12
C VAL A 111 0.72 -30.43 9.19
N SER A 112 -0.42 -29.78 8.95
CA SER A 112 -1.55 -29.79 9.88
C SER A 112 -2.07 -31.21 10.10
N LYS A 113 -2.15 -32.03 9.05
CA LYS A 113 -2.60 -33.43 9.11
C LYS A 113 -1.67 -34.32 9.89
N ALA A 114 -0.38 -34.24 9.61
CA ALA A 114 0.61 -35.01 10.33
C ALA A 114 0.59 -34.65 11.83
N LEU A 115 0.52 -33.35 12.16
CA LEU A 115 0.47 -32.90 13.55
C LEU A 115 -0.81 -33.34 14.28
N GLU A 116 -1.98 -33.22 13.64
CA GLU A 116 -3.24 -33.66 14.25
C GLU A 116 -3.22 -35.15 14.62
N GLN A 117 -2.68 -35.99 13.72
CA GLN A 117 -2.52 -37.43 13.96
C GLN A 117 -1.48 -37.73 15.04
N ASP A 118 -0.31 -37.11 14.93
CA ASP A 118 0.84 -37.34 15.83
C ASP A 118 0.53 -36.92 17.27
N ALA A 119 -0.25 -35.85 17.45
CA ALA A 119 -0.63 -35.31 18.74
C ALA A 119 -2.04 -35.72 19.20
N GLN A 120 -2.75 -36.56 18.42
CA GLN A 120 -4.11 -37.05 18.70
C GLN A 120 -5.06 -35.91 19.12
N LEU A 121 -5.02 -34.79 18.40
CA LEU A 121 -5.74 -33.57 18.79
C LEU A 121 -7.26 -33.71 18.69
N VAL A 122 -7.72 -34.58 17.79
CA VAL A 122 -9.13 -34.86 17.55
C VAL A 122 -9.33 -36.38 17.54
N ALA A 123 -10.31 -36.86 18.30
CA ALA A 123 -10.59 -38.29 18.42
C ALA A 123 -11.31 -38.88 17.20
N GLU A 124 -11.99 -38.03 16.43
CA GLU A 124 -12.81 -38.43 15.30
C GLU A 124 -11.98 -38.61 14.01
N PRO A 125 -12.40 -39.52 13.11
CA PRO A 125 -11.71 -39.71 11.84
C PRO A 125 -11.82 -38.48 10.94
N MET A 126 -10.74 -38.17 10.24
CA MET A 126 -10.67 -37.07 9.29
C MET A 126 -11.61 -37.29 8.11
N SER A 127 -12.28 -36.22 7.67
CA SER A 127 -13.19 -36.27 6.53
C SER A 127 -13.09 -34.98 5.72
N GLU A 128 -12.28 -35.00 4.67
CA GLU A 128 -12.01 -33.80 3.89
C GLU A 128 -13.14 -33.48 2.90
N HIS A 129 -13.30 -32.20 2.56
CA HIS A 129 -14.08 -31.79 1.39
C HIS A 129 -13.33 -32.11 0.09
N PRO A 130 -14.01 -32.26 -1.05
CA PRO A 130 -13.34 -32.32 -2.35
C PRO A 130 -12.42 -31.11 -2.59
N LEU A 131 -11.29 -31.30 -3.27
CA LEU A 131 -10.28 -30.26 -3.49
C LEU A 131 -10.85 -28.99 -4.16
N TRP A 132 -11.73 -29.13 -5.15
CA TRP A 132 -12.35 -27.97 -5.81
C TRP A 132 -13.16 -27.10 -4.84
N PHE A 133 -13.78 -27.71 -3.83
CA PHE A 133 -14.57 -27.00 -2.82
C PHE A 133 -13.64 -26.26 -1.87
N GLN A 134 -12.53 -26.90 -1.47
CA GLN A 134 -11.48 -26.24 -0.67
C GLN A 134 -10.90 -25.04 -1.43
N ALA A 135 -10.53 -25.22 -2.70
CA ALA A 135 -10.03 -24.15 -3.56
C ALA A 135 -11.05 -22.99 -3.68
N TRP A 136 -12.34 -23.30 -3.85
CA TRP A 136 -13.40 -22.27 -3.90
C TRP A 136 -13.56 -21.50 -2.58
N GLU A 137 -13.42 -22.20 -1.45
CA GLU A 137 -13.45 -21.62 -0.12
C GLU A 137 -12.24 -20.68 0.09
N GLU A 138 -11.04 -21.09 -0.35
CA GLU A 138 -9.81 -20.27 -0.32
C GLU A 138 -9.91 -19.03 -1.22
N ILE A 139 -10.48 -19.15 -2.43
CA ILE A 139 -10.69 -18.01 -3.35
C ILE A 139 -11.56 -16.92 -2.70
N LYS A 140 -12.57 -17.29 -1.90
CA LYS A 140 -13.41 -16.30 -1.19
C LYS A 140 -12.62 -15.55 -0.14
N LEU A 141 -11.79 -16.25 0.62
CA LEU A 141 -10.94 -15.63 1.62
C LEU A 141 -9.92 -14.70 0.94
N PHE A 142 -9.28 -15.16 -0.13
CA PHE A 142 -8.39 -14.35 -0.96
C PHE A 142 -9.06 -13.07 -1.44
N LEU A 143 -10.25 -13.19 -2.07
CA LEU A 143 -10.97 -12.03 -2.60
C LEU A 143 -11.38 -11.05 -1.49
N PHE A 144 -11.82 -11.57 -0.35
CA PHE A 144 -12.11 -10.74 0.82
C PHE A 144 -10.88 -9.94 1.26
N VAL A 145 -9.73 -10.58 1.40
CA VAL A 145 -8.49 -9.92 1.82
C VAL A 145 -8.07 -8.85 0.82
N VAL A 146 -8.09 -9.15 -0.49
CA VAL A 146 -7.74 -8.19 -1.55
C VAL A 146 -8.67 -6.97 -1.53
N VAL A 147 -9.98 -7.18 -1.45
CA VAL A 147 -10.97 -6.09 -1.42
C VAL A 147 -10.83 -5.27 -0.13
N SER A 148 -10.60 -5.90 1.01
CA SER A 148 -10.37 -5.21 2.28
C SER A 148 -9.10 -4.35 2.22
N GLN A 149 -7.99 -4.90 1.70
CA GLN A 149 -6.74 -4.14 1.57
C GLN A 149 -6.91 -2.96 0.63
N GLY A 150 -7.48 -3.15 -0.57
CA GLY A 150 -7.76 -2.05 -1.50
C GLY A 150 -8.60 -0.94 -0.85
N THR A 151 -9.63 -1.32 -0.09
CA THR A 151 -10.49 -0.36 0.62
C THR A 151 -9.71 0.39 1.70
N ILE A 152 -8.86 -0.30 2.47
CA ILE A 152 -8.00 0.31 3.50
C ILE A 152 -7.06 1.33 2.89
N PHE A 153 -6.42 0.99 1.77
CA PHE A 153 -5.58 1.92 1.04
C PHE A 153 -6.33 3.19 0.64
N TRP A 154 -7.57 3.09 0.14
CA TRP A 154 -8.36 4.27 -0.18
C TRP A 154 -8.81 5.07 1.05
N ILE A 155 -9.05 4.41 2.19
CA ILE A 155 -9.34 5.11 3.45
C ILE A 155 -8.11 5.93 3.85
N GLY A 156 -6.93 5.31 3.86
CA GLY A 156 -5.65 5.94 4.22
C GLY A 156 -5.15 6.97 3.21
N TYR A 157 -5.66 6.92 1.97
CA TYR A 157 -5.43 7.94 0.95
C TYR A 157 -6.23 9.22 1.27
N SER A 158 -5.77 9.96 2.28
CA SER A 158 -6.41 11.15 2.83
C SER A 158 -5.40 12.01 3.59
N SER A 159 -5.57 13.33 3.56
CA SER A 159 -4.84 14.27 4.44
C SER A 159 -5.44 14.38 5.85
N ASP A 160 -6.59 13.73 6.09
CA ASP A 160 -7.26 13.69 7.39
C ASP A 160 -6.60 12.66 8.32
N PRO A 161 -6.04 13.08 9.48
CA PRO A 161 -5.40 12.18 10.44
C PRO A 161 -6.35 11.10 10.98
N GLY A 162 -7.65 11.36 11.05
CA GLY A 162 -8.63 10.39 11.52
C GLY A 162 -8.75 9.19 10.58
N ARG A 163 -8.80 9.46 9.27
CA ARG A 163 -8.80 8.43 8.23
C ARG A 163 -7.47 7.68 8.13
N GLU A 164 -6.36 8.40 8.30
CA GLU A 164 -5.03 7.81 8.36
C GLU A 164 -4.93 6.77 9.50
N LEU A 165 -5.28 7.16 10.73
CA LEU A 165 -5.32 6.26 11.89
C LEU A 165 -6.28 5.09 11.66
N LEU A 166 -7.47 5.35 11.13
CA LEU A 166 -8.44 4.30 10.82
C LEU A 166 -7.88 3.27 9.84
N SER A 167 -7.20 3.73 8.77
CA SER A 167 -6.56 2.83 7.80
C SER A 167 -5.47 1.97 8.44
N ALA A 168 -4.64 2.55 9.31
CA ALA A 168 -3.61 1.84 10.04
C ALA A 168 -4.23 0.76 10.96
N VAL A 169 -5.24 1.11 11.76
CA VAL A 169 -5.95 0.17 12.63
C VAL A 169 -6.58 -0.96 11.83
N LEU A 170 -7.31 -0.63 10.75
CA LEU A 170 -7.95 -1.63 9.89
C LEU A 170 -6.92 -2.55 9.23
N SER A 171 -5.75 -2.05 8.85
CA SER A 171 -4.67 -2.87 8.27
C SER A 171 -4.17 -3.94 9.24
N TYR A 172 -4.02 -3.63 10.54
CA TYR A 172 -3.67 -4.60 11.57
C TYR A 172 -4.81 -5.60 11.82
N VAL A 173 -6.05 -5.11 11.91
CA VAL A 173 -7.23 -5.96 12.10
C VAL A 173 -7.33 -6.99 10.98
N VAL A 174 -7.20 -6.55 9.72
CA VAL A 174 -7.23 -7.44 8.55
C VAL A 174 -6.05 -8.40 8.55
N LEU A 175 -4.82 -7.94 8.80
CA LEU A 175 -3.65 -8.81 8.87
C LEU A 175 -3.81 -9.91 9.93
N PHE A 176 -4.18 -9.55 11.16
CA PHE A 176 -4.33 -10.52 12.26
C PHE A 176 -5.49 -11.48 12.02
N ALA A 177 -6.64 -10.99 11.56
CA ALA A 177 -7.78 -11.83 11.24
C ALA A 177 -7.48 -12.78 10.08
N SER A 178 -6.78 -12.32 9.04
CA SER A 178 -6.42 -13.13 7.87
C SER A 178 -5.45 -14.23 8.24
N LEU A 179 -4.42 -13.91 9.04
CA LEU A 179 -3.46 -14.91 9.50
C LEU A 179 -4.13 -15.96 10.39
N ALA A 180 -4.99 -15.54 11.31
CA ALA A 180 -5.75 -16.47 12.14
C ALA A 180 -6.70 -17.34 11.31
N ALA A 181 -7.43 -16.74 10.35
CA ALA A 181 -8.29 -17.49 9.44
C ALA A 181 -7.49 -18.50 8.62
N ASP A 182 -6.32 -18.15 8.11
CA ASP A 182 -5.52 -19.02 7.25
C ASP A 182 -4.95 -20.25 7.97
N PHE A 183 -4.59 -20.11 9.26
CA PHE A 183 -3.92 -21.17 10.03
C PHE A 183 -4.80 -21.89 11.05
N LEU A 184 -5.90 -21.30 11.53
CA LEU A 184 -6.87 -22.00 12.39
C LEU A 184 -7.90 -22.81 11.58
N SER A 185 -8.14 -22.43 10.32
CA SER A 185 -9.15 -23.09 9.47
C SER A 185 -8.81 -24.50 8.98
N PRO A 186 -7.55 -24.87 8.64
CA PRO A 186 -7.26 -26.16 8.01
C PRO A 186 -7.78 -27.36 8.82
N VAL A 187 -7.51 -27.39 10.13
CA VAL A 187 -8.03 -28.45 11.01
C VAL A 187 -9.57 -28.47 11.04
N LEU A 188 -10.23 -27.31 11.02
CA LEU A 188 -11.70 -27.23 10.99
C LEU A 188 -12.26 -27.72 9.64
N GLN A 189 -11.65 -27.32 8.53
CA GLN A 189 -12.04 -27.73 7.17
C GLN A 189 -11.89 -29.24 6.96
N ARG A 190 -10.84 -29.85 7.51
CA ARG A 190 -10.61 -31.31 7.49
C ARG A 190 -11.70 -32.10 8.20
N HIS A 191 -12.49 -31.45 9.04
CA HIS A 191 -13.67 -32.00 9.72
C HIS A 191 -14.99 -31.55 9.08
N LYS A 192 -14.98 -31.30 7.77
CA LYS A 192 -16.10 -30.84 6.91
C LYS A 192 -16.77 -29.53 7.33
N LEU A 193 -16.12 -28.71 8.14
CA LEU A 193 -16.65 -27.37 8.44
C LEU A 193 -16.44 -26.45 7.23
N ARG A 194 -17.39 -25.54 7.00
CA ARG A 194 -17.34 -24.53 5.92
C ARG A 194 -16.87 -23.20 6.48
N TYR A 195 -16.27 -22.31 5.68
CA TYR A 195 -15.82 -21.00 6.16
C TYR A 195 -16.95 -20.19 6.80
N SER A 196 -18.19 -20.33 6.32
CA SER A 196 -19.32 -19.63 6.94
C SER A 196 -19.50 -19.96 8.43
N SER A 197 -19.17 -21.18 8.85
CA SER A 197 -19.23 -21.61 10.25
C SER A 197 -17.91 -21.28 10.95
N ILE A 198 -16.77 -21.52 10.28
CA ILE A 198 -15.44 -21.23 10.82
C ILE A 198 -15.30 -19.74 11.16
N LEU A 199 -15.60 -18.84 10.22
CA LEU A 199 -15.52 -17.39 10.45
C LEU A 199 -16.44 -16.93 11.59
N LYS A 200 -17.65 -17.49 11.71
CA LYS A 200 -18.52 -17.20 12.87
C LYS A 200 -17.90 -17.67 14.18
N THR A 201 -17.28 -18.84 14.17
CA THR A 201 -16.57 -19.35 15.34
C THR A 201 -15.40 -18.44 15.70
N LEU A 202 -14.58 -18.03 14.73
CA LEU A 202 -13.46 -17.11 14.95
C LEU A 202 -13.94 -15.74 15.48
N LEU A 203 -15.00 -15.19 14.91
CA LEU A 203 -15.60 -13.93 15.37
C LEU A 203 -16.18 -14.03 16.78
N SER A 204 -16.67 -15.21 17.18
CA SER A 204 -17.13 -15.45 18.55
C SER A 204 -16.00 -15.71 19.56
N HIS A 205 -14.77 -15.87 19.08
CA HIS A 205 -13.57 -16.03 19.90
C HIS A 205 -12.51 -14.99 19.52
N PRO A 206 -12.81 -13.68 19.68
CA PRO A 206 -11.95 -12.60 19.19
C PRO A 206 -10.57 -12.59 19.85
N PHE A 207 -10.46 -12.95 21.14
CA PHE A 207 -9.18 -12.98 21.83
C PHE A 207 -8.26 -14.09 21.29
N LEU A 208 -8.85 -15.23 20.90
CA LEU A 208 -8.09 -16.27 20.21
C LEU A 208 -7.70 -15.80 18.81
N THR A 209 -8.66 -15.32 18.02
CA THR A 209 -8.43 -14.92 16.62
C THR A 209 -7.39 -13.79 16.52
N PHE A 210 -7.60 -12.68 17.20
CA PHE A 210 -6.68 -11.54 17.13
C PHE A 210 -5.41 -11.77 17.93
N GLY A 211 -5.47 -12.47 19.07
CA GLY A 211 -4.28 -12.82 19.85
C GLY A 211 -3.34 -13.76 19.10
N PHE A 212 -3.88 -14.79 18.45
CA PHE A 212 -3.12 -15.69 17.58
C PHE A 212 -2.55 -14.93 16.37
N GLY A 213 -3.40 -14.19 15.67
CA GLY A 213 -3.00 -13.40 14.50
C GLY A 213 -1.87 -12.42 14.82
N ALA A 214 -2.00 -11.67 15.92
CA ALA A 214 -0.97 -10.75 16.39
C ALA A 214 0.32 -11.48 16.74
N LEU A 215 0.25 -12.56 17.52
CA LEU A 215 1.44 -13.25 18.01
C LEU A 215 2.34 -13.77 16.87
N PHE A 216 1.74 -14.27 15.78
CA PHE A 216 2.49 -14.79 14.65
C PHE A 216 2.80 -13.74 13.56
N ALA A 217 2.08 -12.62 13.51
CA ALA A 217 2.39 -11.51 12.60
C ALA A 217 3.42 -10.52 13.17
N LEU A 218 3.41 -10.30 14.49
CA LEU A 218 4.25 -9.29 15.16
C LEU A 218 5.75 -9.46 14.89
N PRO A 219 6.34 -10.67 14.87
CA PRO A 219 7.75 -10.83 14.54
C PRO A 219 8.11 -10.25 13.16
N ALA A 220 7.26 -10.46 12.15
CA ALA A 220 7.47 -9.91 10.81
C ALA A 220 7.27 -8.39 10.78
N ILE A 221 6.26 -7.86 11.49
CA ILE A 221 6.04 -6.41 11.61
C ILE A 221 7.25 -5.74 12.27
N VAL A 222 7.73 -6.28 13.39
CA VAL A 222 8.88 -5.76 14.13
C VAL A 222 10.14 -5.85 13.28
N ALA A 223 10.37 -6.98 12.62
CA ALA A 223 11.51 -7.15 11.71
C ALA A 223 11.48 -6.14 10.56
N ALA A 224 10.32 -5.91 9.95
CA ALA A 224 10.16 -4.93 8.87
C ALA A 224 10.41 -3.49 9.36
N LYS A 225 9.90 -3.13 10.54
CA LYS A 225 10.17 -1.81 11.15
C LYS A 225 11.65 -1.60 11.47
N ILE A 226 12.30 -2.61 12.07
CA ILE A 226 13.73 -2.57 12.35
C ILE A 226 14.52 -2.46 11.05
N ALA A 227 14.15 -3.25 10.04
CA ALA A 227 14.80 -3.25 8.74
C ALA A 227 14.74 -1.87 8.06
N VAL A 228 13.55 -1.29 7.94
CA VAL A 228 13.37 0.01 7.28
C VAL A 228 14.03 1.15 8.08
N GLY A 229 14.03 1.07 9.42
CA GLY A 229 14.65 2.07 10.28
C GLY A 229 16.19 1.96 10.38
N HIS A 230 16.81 0.93 9.81
CA HIS A 230 18.25 0.71 9.94
C HIS A 230 19.03 1.55 8.92
N PRO A 231 19.95 2.44 9.34
CA PRO A 231 20.55 3.45 8.46
C PRO A 231 21.45 2.87 7.36
N THR A 232 22.12 1.75 7.61
CA THR A 232 23.13 1.19 6.70
C THR A 232 22.69 -0.08 5.97
N TRP A 233 21.46 -0.56 6.19
CA TRP A 233 21.02 -1.79 5.54
C TRP A 233 20.58 -1.53 4.11
N SER A 234 21.13 -2.32 3.18
CA SER A 234 20.66 -2.32 1.80
C SER A 234 19.20 -2.78 1.71
N PHE A 235 18.48 -2.35 0.69
CA PHE A 235 17.12 -2.81 0.41
C PHE A 235 17.01 -4.34 0.39
N THR A 236 18.00 -5.02 -0.21
CA THR A 236 18.12 -6.49 -0.20
C THR A 236 18.14 -7.05 1.22
N THR A 237 18.98 -6.50 2.10
CA THR A 237 19.06 -6.91 3.51
C THR A 237 17.72 -6.71 4.21
N GLN A 238 17.08 -5.55 4.00
CA GLN A 238 15.80 -5.22 4.60
C GLN A 238 14.70 -6.21 4.20
N LEU A 239 14.65 -6.56 2.91
CA LEU A 239 13.69 -7.50 2.35
C LEU A 239 13.93 -8.92 2.90
N CYS A 240 15.18 -9.38 2.93
CA CYS A 240 15.55 -10.68 3.47
C CYS A 240 15.20 -10.83 4.96
N VAL A 241 15.44 -9.80 5.78
CA VAL A 241 15.11 -9.82 7.21
C VAL A 241 13.59 -9.88 7.41
N SER A 242 12.84 -9.06 6.67
CA SER A 242 11.38 -8.99 6.76
C SER A 242 10.72 -10.31 6.33
N LEU A 243 11.10 -10.84 5.18
CA LEU A 243 10.56 -12.10 4.66
C LEU A 243 11.05 -13.32 5.45
N GLY A 244 12.29 -13.31 5.94
CA GLY A 244 12.81 -14.37 6.80
C GLY A 244 12.03 -14.48 8.11
N ALA A 245 11.77 -13.35 8.76
CA ALA A 245 10.92 -13.30 9.96
C ALA A 245 9.49 -13.79 9.65
N GLN A 246 8.95 -13.41 8.49
CA GLN A 246 7.64 -13.88 8.05
C GLN A 246 7.59 -15.40 7.85
N VAL A 247 8.59 -15.99 7.18
CA VAL A 247 8.70 -17.45 6.98
C VAL A 247 8.65 -18.20 8.30
N ILE A 248 9.39 -17.73 9.31
CA ILE A 248 9.38 -18.32 10.65
C ILE A 248 7.98 -18.18 11.26
N GLY A 249 7.38 -17.00 11.18
CA GLY A 249 6.03 -16.72 11.68
C GLY A 249 4.98 -17.66 11.10
N ILE A 250 4.91 -17.81 9.77
CA ILE A 250 3.94 -18.68 9.09
C ILE A 250 4.18 -20.17 9.36
N ALA A 251 5.43 -20.61 9.51
CA ALA A 251 5.76 -21.99 9.82
C ALA A 251 5.30 -22.37 11.23
N LEU A 252 5.56 -21.50 12.21
CA LEU A 252 5.07 -21.67 13.57
C LEU A 252 3.54 -21.54 13.65
N ALA A 253 2.94 -20.64 12.86
CA ALA A 253 1.50 -20.50 12.78
C ALA A 253 0.82 -21.76 12.21
N ALA A 254 1.42 -22.47 11.26
CA ALA A 254 0.86 -23.71 10.72
C ALA A 254 0.64 -24.80 11.79
N ILE A 255 1.62 -24.96 12.68
CA ILE A 255 1.54 -25.94 13.77
C ILE A 255 0.70 -25.41 14.94
N GLY A 256 0.88 -24.13 15.30
CA GLY A 256 0.15 -23.48 16.38
C GLY A 256 -1.34 -23.40 16.07
N GLY A 257 -1.69 -23.11 14.82
CA GLY A 257 -3.07 -23.00 14.35
C GLY A 257 -3.80 -24.33 14.36
N THR A 258 -3.09 -25.43 14.08
CA THR A 258 -3.67 -26.79 14.21
C THR A 258 -4.00 -27.11 15.67
N VAL A 259 -3.10 -26.80 16.61
CA VAL A 259 -3.30 -27.03 18.05
C VAL A 259 -4.40 -26.14 18.61
N ALA A 260 -4.40 -24.85 18.27
CA ALA A 260 -5.36 -23.87 18.75
C ALA A 260 -6.74 -23.99 18.08
N GLY A 261 -6.80 -24.49 16.85
CA GLY A 261 -8.02 -24.69 16.08
C GLY A 261 -8.80 -25.95 16.46
N ALA A 262 -8.12 -27.04 16.87
CA ALA A 262 -8.78 -28.30 17.20
C ALA A 262 -9.87 -28.17 18.30
N PRO A 263 -9.66 -27.43 19.41
CA PRO A 263 -10.70 -27.19 20.42
C PRO A 263 -11.92 -26.41 19.93
N LEU A 264 -11.84 -25.77 18.76
CA LEU A 264 -12.96 -25.02 18.17
C LEU A 264 -13.95 -25.91 17.41
N ILE A 265 -13.60 -27.17 17.10
CA ILE A 265 -14.45 -28.08 16.31
C ILE A 265 -15.85 -28.25 16.92
N PRO A 266 -16.02 -28.55 18.23
CA PRO A 266 -17.35 -28.73 18.81
C PRO A 266 -18.20 -27.48 18.67
N ASP A 267 -17.63 -26.30 18.96
CA ASP A 267 -18.34 -25.04 18.85
C ASP A 267 -18.72 -24.73 17.40
N ALA A 268 -17.81 -24.93 16.44
CA ALA A 268 -18.04 -24.70 15.02
C ALA A 268 -19.16 -25.58 14.44
N ARG A 269 -19.33 -26.81 14.92
CA ARG A 269 -20.44 -27.69 14.52
C ARG A 269 -21.81 -27.19 14.97
N THR A 270 -21.88 -26.55 16.13
CA THR A 270 -23.14 -25.96 16.62
C THR A 270 -23.55 -24.70 15.86
N ARG A 271 -22.63 -24.10 15.08
CA ARG A 271 -22.92 -22.88 14.33
C ARG A 271 -23.82 -23.16 13.13
N LYS A 272 -25.01 -22.56 13.16
CA LYS A 272 -25.95 -22.57 12.04
C LYS A 272 -25.30 -21.96 10.80
N ARG A 273 -25.60 -22.57 9.64
CA ARG A 273 -25.23 -22.01 8.33
C ARG A 273 -25.80 -20.60 8.18
N SER A 274 -25.08 -19.75 7.44
CA SER A 274 -25.58 -18.41 7.12
C SER A 274 -26.86 -18.47 6.29
N HIS A 275 -27.84 -17.66 6.66
CA HIS A 275 -29.09 -17.52 5.92
C HIS A 275 -28.79 -17.17 4.45
N PRO A 276 -29.54 -17.69 3.45
CA PRO A 276 -29.34 -17.35 2.04
C PRO A 276 -29.25 -15.84 1.79
N ALA A 277 -30.14 -15.05 2.39
CA ALA A 277 -30.12 -13.58 2.26
C ALA A 277 -28.80 -12.96 2.75
N ALA A 278 -28.27 -13.41 3.88
CA ALA A 278 -26.99 -12.93 4.40
C ALA A 278 -25.83 -13.28 3.46
N ARG A 279 -25.86 -14.47 2.82
CA ARG A 279 -24.84 -14.88 1.84
C ARG A 279 -24.90 -14.00 0.59
N VAL A 280 -26.10 -13.71 0.08
CA VAL A 280 -26.28 -12.81 -1.06
C VAL A 280 -25.78 -11.41 -0.70
N LEU A 281 -26.16 -10.90 0.47
CA LEU A 281 -25.70 -9.59 0.94
C LEU A 281 -24.17 -9.52 1.05
N THR A 282 -23.51 -10.55 1.58
CA THR A 282 -22.03 -10.60 1.64
C THR A 282 -21.42 -10.47 0.24
N TRP A 283 -21.97 -11.18 -0.76
CA TRP A 283 -21.49 -11.06 -2.14
C TRP A 283 -21.78 -9.70 -2.76
N VAL A 284 -22.97 -9.14 -2.53
CA VAL A 284 -23.33 -7.79 -3.00
C VAL A 284 -22.37 -6.75 -2.42
N VAL A 285 -22.07 -6.83 -1.11
CA VAL A 285 -21.12 -5.93 -0.46
C VAL A 285 -19.71 -6.14 -1.02
N LEU A 286 -19.25 -7.39 -1.15
CA LEU A 286 -17.92 -7.70 -1.65
C LEU A 286 -17.72 -7.22 -3.10
N LEU A 287 -18.67 -7.51 -3.98
CA LEU A 287 -18.63 -7.07 -5.38
C LEU A 287 -18.84 -5.56 -5.51
N GLY A 288 -19.69 -4.96 -4.67
CA GLY A 288 -19.88 -3.52 -4.60
C GLY A 288 -18.60 -2.79 -4.18
N LEU A 289 -17.89 -3.30 -3.17
CA LEU A 289 -16.59 -2.78 -2.75
C LEU A 289 -15.53 -3.01 -3.83
N LEU A 290 -15.49 -4.17 -4.49
CA LEU A 290 -14.58 -4.42 -5.59
C LEU A 290 -14.81 -3.42 -6.75
N GLY A 291 -16.08 -3.23 -7.14
CA GLY A 291 -16.47 -2.26 -8.16
C GLY A 291 -16.14 -0.82 -7.77
N TRP A 292 -16.34 -0.46 -6.49
CA TRP A 292 -15.97 0.85 -5.96
C TRP A 292 -14.45 1.07 -5.99
N ASN A 293 -13.66 0.07 -5.57
CA ASN A 293 -12.19 0.12 -5.64
C ASN A 293 -11.72 0.30 -7.09
N ALA A 294 -12.25 -0.50 -8.02
CA ALA A 294 -11.94 -0.41 -9.45
C ALA A 294 -12.33 0.96 -10.03
N TYR A 295 -13.52 1.46 -9.71
CA TYR A 295 -13.98 2.79 -10.12
C TYR A 295 -13.03 3.89 -9.64
N ARG A 296 -12.60 3.87 -8.38
CA ARG A 296 -11.67 4.86 -7.83
C ARG A 296 -10.32 4.82 -8.55
N PHE A 297 -9.75 3.64 -8.78
CA PHE A 297 -8.49 3.51 -9.54
C PHE A 297 -8.65 4.03 -10.98
N ILE A 298 -9.72 3.66 -11.67
CA ILE A 298 -9.99 4.11 -13.05
C ILE A 298 -10.23 5.63 -13.09
N ALA A 299 -10.97 6.19 -12.15
CA ALA A 299 -11.27 7.62 -12.11
C ALA A 299 -10.00 8.45 -11.89
N VAL A 300 -9.17 8.08 -10.91
CA VAL A 300 -7.90 8.77 -10.68
C VAL A 300 -6.93 8.54 -11.85
N GLY A 301 -6.85 7.30 -12.36
CA GLY A 301 -6.04 6.97 -13.52
C GLY A 301 -6.43 7.77 -14.77
N ARG A 302 -7.72 7.91 -15.06
CA ARG A 302 -8.25 8.74 -16.16
C ARG A 302 -7.84 10.19 -16.00
N SER A 303 -8.06 10.75 -14.80
CA SER A 303 -7.72 12.14 -14.54
C SER A 303 -6.20 12.37 -14.65
N LEU A 304 -5.39 11.45 -14.14
CA LEU A 304 -3.94 11.54 -14.22
C LEU A 304 -3.46 11.37 -15.67
N HIS A 305 -4.02 10.43 -16.42
CA HIS A 305 -3.74 10.26 -17.83
C HIS A 305 -4.06 11.54 -18.61
N HIS A 306 -5.22 12.16 -18.38
CA HIS A 306 -5.60 13.40 -19.02
C HIS A 306 -4.66 14.57 -18.65
N LYS A 307 -4.43 14.76 -17.35
CA LYS A 307 -3.61 15.87 -16.84
C LYS A 307 -2.13 15.70 -17.12
N SER A 308 -1.62 14.48 -17.24
CA SER A 308 -0.23 14.21 -17.61
C SER A 308 0.08 14.50 -19.09
N GLN A 309 -0.93 14.68 -19.96
CA GLN A 309 -0.70 15.08 -21.35
C GLN A 309 -0.01 16.44 -21.46
N ILE A 310 -0.12 17.29 -20.42
CA ILE A 310 0.65 18.52 -20.31
C ILE A 310 2.16 18.28 -20.45
N LEU A 311 2.68 17.16 -19.97
CA LEU A 311 4.11 16.84 -20.07
C LEU A 311 4.54 16.51 -21.50
N LYS A 312 3.59 16.24 -22.40
CA LYS A 312 3.82 15.98 -23.82
C LYS A 312 3.63 17.24 -24.67
N CYS A 313 3.22 18.37 -24.09
CA CYS A 313 3.15 19.63 -24.83
C CYS A 313 4.53 20.19 -25.15
N GLU A 314 4.61 20.99 -26.19
CA GLU A 314 5.81 21.74 -26.57
C GLU A 314 5.72 23.17 -26.02
N TYR A 315 6.80 23.64 -25.38
CA TYR A 315 6.83 24.91 -24.66
C TYR A 315 7.86 25.84 -25.27
N THR A 316 7.43 27.06 -25.61
CA THR A 316 8.32 28.14 -26.05
C THR A 316 8.11 29.35 -25.15
N VAL A 317 9.15 29.73 -24.40
CA VAL A 317 9.12 30.93 -23.54
C VAL A 317 9.43 32.16 -24.40
N ASP A 318 8.55 33.15 -24.36
CA ASP A 318 8.77 34.44 -24.99
C ASP A 318 9.55 35.36 -24.05
N TRP A 319 10.89 35.25 -24.07
CA TRP A 319 11.75 36.05 -23.20
C TRP A 319 11.62 37.57 -23.42
N GLY A 320 11.11 38.01 -24.59
CA GLY A 320 10.83 39.41 -24.87
C GLY A 320 9.63 39.97 -24.10
N SER A 321 8.76 39.10 -23.57
CA SER A 321 7.60 39.46 -22.75
C SER A 321 7.90 39.56 -21.25
N PHE A 322 9.15 39.35 -20.85
CA PHE A 322 9.55 39.38 -19.44
C PHE A 322 9.28 40.75 -18.80
N ARG A 323 8.51 40.75 -17.71
CA ARG A 323 8.17 41.95 -16.92
C ARG A 323 8.55 41.70 -15.46
N ALA A 324 9.32 42.61 -14.88
CA ALA A 324 9.59 42.63 -13.45
C ALA A 324 8.84 43.81 -12.82
N ASN A 325 7.79 43.52 -12.06
CA ASN A 325 7.12 44.49 -11.21
C ASN A 325 7.92 44.63 -9.92
N THR A 326 8.82 45.62 -9.92
CA THR A 326 9.57 46.00 -8.72
C THR A 326 8.65 46.71 -7.73
N PRO A 327 8.74 46.39 -6.43
CA PRO A 327 7.92 47.04 -5.41
C PRO A 327 8.20 48.54 -5.34
N SER A 328 7.15 49.32 -5.14
CA SER A 328 7.25 50.77 -4.93
C SER A 328 8.02 51.10 -3.65
N ALA A 329 8.58 52.32 -3.55
CA ALA A 329 9.31 52.76 -2.35
C ALA A 329 8.47 52.63 -1.05
N PHE A 330 7.15 52.78 -1.16
CA PHE A 330 6.22 52.60 -0.06
C PHE A 330 6.05 51.12 0.35
N GLU A 331 5.97 50.22 -0.62
CA GLU A 331 5.93 48.77 -0.37
C GLU A 331 7.22 48.27 0.28
N LEU A 332 8.38 48.76 -0.18
CA LEU A 332 9.69 48.50 0.42
C LEU A 332 9.77 48.94 1.89
N ALA A 333 9.26 50.13 2.21
CA ALA A 333 9.18 50.62 3.59
C ALA A 333 8.23 49.78 4.46
N SER A 334 7.10 49.34 3.91
CA SER A 334 6.16 48.45 4.61
C SER A 334 6.71 47.04 4.81
N ALA A 335 7.53 46.57 3.87
CA ALA A 335 8.18 45.27 3.88
C ALA A 335 9.28 45.17 4.94
N LEU A 336 9.99 46.26 5.23
CA LEU A 336 10.91 46.36 6.38
C LEU A 336 10.18 46.15 7.71
N ARG A 337 8.89 46.50 7.79
CA ARG A 337 8.04 46.31 8.98
C ARG A 337 7.40 44.91 9.04
N LYS A 338 7.04 44.34 7.89
CA LYS A 338 6.37 43.01 7.76
C LYS A 338 7.34 41.84 7.53
N ASN A 339 8.63 42.14 7.35
CA ASN A 339 9.71 41.17 7.11
C ASN A 339 9.54 40.30 5.84
N SER A 340 8.88 40.83 4.80
CA SER A 340 8.67 40.17 3.51
C SER A 340 8.49 41.18 2.38
N ILE A 341 9.19 41.00 1.25
CA ILE A 341 9.07 41.81 0.02
C ILE A 341 8.48 40.93 -1.08
N THR A 342 7.42 41.39 -1.77
CA THR A 342 6.87 40.68 -2.93
C THR A 342 7.34 41.34 -4.22
N VAL A 343 7.93 40.58 -5.14
CA VAL A 343 8.35 41.00 -6.49
C VAL A 343 7.54 40.19 -7.50
N GLY A 344 6.80 40.85 -8.39
CA GLY A 344 6.07 40.15 -9.46
C GLY A 344 6.97 39.92 -10.66
N ILE A 345 7.17 38.67 -11.07
CA ILE A 345 7.80 38.32 -12.36
C ILE A 345 6.74 37.80 -13.30
N GLY A 346 6.59 38.42 -14.47
CA GLY A 346 5.67 37.99 -15.52
C GLY A 346 6.42 37.57 -16.79
N PHE A 347 6.00 36.51 -17.46
CA PHE A 347 6.45 36.15 -18.81
C PHE A 347 5.38 35.35 -19.53
N ASP A 348 5.33 35.44 -20.86
CA ASP A 348 4.43 34.65 -21.68
C ASP A 348 5.09 33.33 -22.10
N VAL A 349 4.30 32.26 -22.05
CA VAL A 349 4.67 30.94 -22.57
C VAL A 349 3.70 30.57 -23.68
N THR A 350 4.24 30.20 -24.83
CA THR A 350 3.48 29.60 -25.92
C THR A 350 3.52 28.10 -25.75
N ILE A 351 2.35 27.48 -25.66
CA ILE A 351 2.19 26.03 -25.43
C ILE A 351 1.49 25.45 -26.64
N HIS A 352 2.15 24.52 -27.33
CA HIS A 352 1.56 23.72 -28.40
C HIS A 352 1.19 22.35 -27.86
N ASN A 353 -0.04 21.90 -28.11
CA ASN A 353 -0.51 20.57 -27.74
C ASN A 353 -0.45 19.62 -28.95
N PRO A 354 0.62 18.81 -29.10
CA PRO A 354 0.72 17.86 -30.21
C PRO A 354 -0.12 16.59 -29.96
N THR A 355 -0.73 16.44 -28.78
CA THR A 355 -1.47 15.23 -28.42
C THR A 355 -2.87 15.23 -29.03
N SER A 356 -3.47 14.04 -29.14
CA SER A 356 -4.86 13.87 -29.55
C SER A 356 -5.89 14.20 -28.46
N THR A 357 -5.44 14.66 -27.29
CA THR A 357 -6.27 14.83 -26.10
C THR A 357 -6.26 16.30 -25.68
N LEU A 358 -7.41 16.81 -25.23
CA LEU A 358 -7.49 18.14 -24.63
C LEU A 358 -6.55 18.22 -23.41
N VAL A 359 -5.84 19.33 -23.24
CA VAL A 359 -5.04 19.59 -22.03
C VAL A 359 -5.75 20.66 -21.21
N GLU A 360 -6.17 20.30 -19.99
CA GLU A 360 -6.90 21.18 -19.09
C GLU A 360 -6.25 21.24 -17.69
N ILE A 361 -5.89 22.44 -17.26
CA ILE A 361 -5.42 22.75 -15.91
C ILE A 361 -6.40 23.74 -15.29
N GLU A 362 -7.08 23.35 -14.22
CA GLU A 362 -8.03 24.23 -13.51
C GLU A 362 -7.43 24.61 -12.16
N ASP A 363 -7.31 23.61 -11.28
CA ASP A 363 -6.73 23.73 -9.96
C ASP A 363 -5.24 23.36 -9.98
N ASN A 364 -4.38 24.34 -9.76
CA ASN A 364 -2.95 24.13 -9.66
C ASN A 364 -2.29 25.05 -8.63
N THR A 365 -1.13 24.62 -8.15
CA THR A 365 -0.23 25.39 -7.30
C THR A 365 1.16 25.31 -7.90
N PHE A 366 1.78 26.45 -8.22
CA PHE A 366 3.14 26.53 -8.69
C PHE A 366 4.06 26.98 -7.56
N GLU A 367 4.97 26.10 -7.14
CA GLU A 367 5.94 26.36 -6.09
C GLU A 367 7.32 26.60 -6.68
N VAL A 368 7.99 27.64 -6.17
CA VAL A 368 9.41 27.91 -6.40
C VAL A 368 10.14 27.78 -5.08
N ARG A 369 11.15 26.91 -5.05
CA ARG A 369 11.95 26.62 -3.86
C ARG A 369 13.43 26.86 -4.13
N GLN A 370 14.16 27.22 -3.08
CA GLN A 370 15.62 27.29 -3.07
C GLN A 370 16.13 26.47 -1.89
N ARG A 371 16.92 25.42 -2.13
CA ARG A 371 17.44 24.48 -1.10
C ARG A 371 16.32 24.00 -0.15
N ALA A 372 15.22 23.51 -0.75
CA ALA A 372 13.97 23.08 -0.12
C ALA A 372 13.11 24.16 0.56
N GLN A 373 13.61 25.39 0.74
CA GLN A 373 12.83 26.50 1.31
C GLN A 373 11.87 27.07 0.25
N LEU A 374 10.58 27.20 0.59
CA LEU A 374 9.58 27.83 -0.28
C LEU A 374 9.86 29.35 -0.39
N VAL A 375 10.11 29.80 -1.62
CA VAL A 375 10.40 31.21 -1.97
C VAL A 375 9.18 31.87 -2.61
N ALA A 376 8.41 31.10 -3.38
CA ALA A 376 7.18 31.59 -3.99
C ALA A 376 6.16 30.47 -4.14
N GLU A 377 4.90 30.84 -4.00
CA GLU A 377 3.75 29.98 -4.28
C GLU A 377 2.74 30.83 -5.06
N THR A 378 2.26 30.32 -6.18
CA THR A 378 1.23 30.99 -6.98
C THR A 378 0.30 29.97 -7.63
N ARG A 379 -0.69 30.46 -8.38
CA ARG A 379 -1.54 29.63 -9.23
C ARG A 379 -1.42 30.12 -10.66
N LEU A 380 -1.20 29.19 -11.58
CA LEU A 380 -1.33 29.48 -13.00
C LEU A 380 -2.81 29.71 -13.32
N PRO A 381 -3.13 30.63 -14.26
CA PRO A 381 -4.49 30.78 -14.75
C PRO A 381 -5.00 29.45 -15.34
N PRO A 382 -6.32 29.19 -15.28
CA PRO A 382 -6.89 28.02 -15.91
C PRO A 382 -6.48 27.93 -17.38
N LEU A 383 -6.00 26.76 -17.78
CA LEU A 383 -5.45 26.50 -19.10
C LEU A 383 -6.31 25.46 -19.81
N ARG A 384 -6.65 25.70 -21.07
CA ARG A 384 -7.40 24.75 -21.90
C ARG A 384 -6.90 24.81 -23.34
N ILE A 385 -6.11 23.80 -23.74
CA ILE A 385 -5.47 23.74 -25.06
C ILE A 385 -6.02 22.55 -25.84
N ASP A 386 -6.77 22.84 -26.89
CA ASP A 386 -7.34 21.82 -27.78
C ASP A 386 -6.25 21.04 -28.54
N PRO A 387 -6.50 19.77 -28.91
CA PRO A 387 -5.57 18.96 -29.71
C PRO A 387 -5.07 19.68 -30.96
N GLY A 388 -3.75 19.66 -31.19
CA GLY A 388 -3.11 20.28 -32.36
C GLY A 388 -3.06 21.81 -32.35
N THR A 389 -3.53 22.47 -31.28
CA THR A 389 -3.58 23.94 -31.20
C THR A 389 -2.44 24.50 -30.37
N THR A 390 -2.22 25.81 -30.51
CA THR A 390 -1.21 26.57 -29.78
C THR A 390 -1.88 27.71 -29.03
N GLN A 391 -1.58 27.84 -27.74
CA GLN A 391 -2.10 28.90 -26.90
C GLN A 391 -0.96 29.66 -26.22
N LYS A 392 -1.05 31.00 -26.21
CA LYS A 392 -0.15 31.85 -25.44
C LYS A 392 -0.75 32.11 -24.06
N VAL A 393 0.04 31.93 -23.02
CA VAL A 393 -0.39 32.02 -21.61
C VAL A 393 0.57 32.95 -20.88
N ALA A 394 0.02 33.97 -20.22
CA ALA A 394 0.78 34.82 -19.34
C ALA A 394 0.97 34.12 -17.99
N VAL A 395 2.22 33.95 -17.57
CA VAL A 395 2.61 33.39 -16.28
C VAL A 395 3.03 34.53 -15.37
N GLU A 396 2.35 34.69 -14.24
CA GLU A 396 2.70 35.67 -13.21
C GLU A 396 3.13 34.98 -11.91
N LEU A 397 4.36 35.27 -11.49
CA LEU A 397 5.03 34.72 -10.32
C LEU A 397 5.25 35.81 -9.26
N PRO A 398 4.40 35.92 -8.23
CA PRO A 398 4.67 36.72 -7.05
C PRO A 398 5.78 36.06 -6.20
N LEU A 399 7.02 36.51 -6.35
CA LEU A 399 8.15 36.07 -5.53
C LEU A 399 8.13 36.78 -4.18
N THR A 400 7.98 36.04 -3.08
CA THR A 400 8.06 36.62 -1.74
C THR A 400 9.45 36.38 -1.15
N ILE A 401 10.27 37.42 -1.15
CA ILE A 401 11.66 37.39 -0.69
C ILE A 401 11.73 37.97 0.72
N LYS A 402 12.33 37.26 1.67
CA LYS A 402 12.61 37.83 3.00
C LYS A 402 13.72 38.88 2.88
N PRO A 403 13.67 40.01 3.62
CA PRO A 403 14.74 41.01 3.58
C PRO A 403 16.13 40.44 3.87
N SER A 404 16.23 39.42 4.73
CA SER A 404 17.48 38.69 5.01
C SER A 404 18.02 37.89 3.81
N GLN A 405 17.16 37.52 2.85
CA GLN A 405 17.54 36.86 1.59
C GLN A 405 17.91 37.86 0.49
N VAL A 406 17.43 39.11 0.55
CA VAL A 406 17.83 40.18 -0.38
C VAL A 406 19.33 40.49 -0.26
N LEU A 407 19.88 40.43 0.96
CA LEU A 407 21.34 40.56 1.17
C LEU A 407 22.15 39.37 0.60
N ARG A 408 21.47 38.26 0.27
CA ARG A 408 22.02 37.08 -0.39
C ARG A 408 21.68 37.05 -1.89
N ILE A 409 21.41 38.20 -2.52
CA ILE A 409 21.13 38.29 -3.98
C ILE A 409 22.17 37.52 -4.82
N ARG A 410 23.45 37.50 -4.42
CA ARG A 410 24.47 36.67 -5.10
C ARG A 410 24.17 35.17 -5.08
N GLU A 411 23.60 34.64 -4.00
CA GLU A 411 23.15 33.24 -3.89
C GLU A 411 21.82 32.99 -4.60
N LEU A 412 20.98 34.02 -4.78
CA LEU A 412 19.74 33.92 -5.57
C LEU A 412 20.03 33.87 -7.08
N ILE A 413 21.16 34.43 -7.53
CA ILE A 413 21.58 34.45 -8.95
C ILE A 413 22.25 33.12 -9.36
N THR A 414 22.73 32.30 -8.42
CA THR A 414 23.25 30.97 -8.76
C THR A 414 22.10 30.03 -9.12
N THR A 415 22.21 29.28 -10.22
CA THR A 415 21.24 28.26 -10.65
C THR A 415 21.20 27.05 -9.71
N GLU A 416 22.21 26.90 -8.84
CA GLU A 416 22.30 25.78 -7.91
C GLU A 416 21.24 25.84 -6.79
N GLY A 417 20.51 24.73 -6.63
CA GLY A 417 19.56 24.54 -5.53
C GLY A 417 18.17 25.13 -5.77
N TRP A 418 17.89 25.73 -6.93
CA TRP A 418 16.53 26.12 -7.31
C TRP A 418 15.71 24.93 -7.79
N SER A 419 14.45 24.85 -7.36
CA SER A 419 13.47 23.95 -7.94
C SER A 419 12.15 24.64 -8.19
N MET A 420 11.48 24.25 -9.28
CA MET A 420 10.18 24.76 -9.68
C MET A 420 9.26 23.57 -9.90
N THR A 421 8.15 23.51 -9.18
CA THR A 421 7.20 22.40 -9.23
C THR A 421 5.79 22.92 -9.41
N LEU A 422 5.12 22.48 -10.48
CA LEU A 422 3.71 22.71 -10.70
C LEU A 422 2.92 21.52 -10.15
N PHE A 423 2.15 21.73 -9.10
CA PHE A 423 1.22 20.75 -8.56
C PHE A 423 -0.14 20.92 -9.23
N VAL A 424 -0.54 19.95 -10.05
CA VAL A 424 -1.86 19.93 -10.71
C VAL A 424 -2.80 19.04 -9.92
N ARG A 425 -3.94 19.54 -9.47
CA ARG A 425 -4.94 18.69 -8.82
C ARG A 425 -5.54 17.71 -9.84
N VAL A 426 -5.47 16.42 -9.54
CA VAL A 426 -5.99 15.32 -10.36
C VAL A 426 -7.29 14.79 -9.77
N ALA A 427 -7.38 14.68 -8.46
CA ALA A 427 -8.59 14.29 -7.75
C ALA A 427 -8.60 14.95 -6.38
N ASP A 428 -9.66 14.74 -5.60
CA ASP A 428 -9.68 15.15 -4.20
C ASP A 428 -8.50 14.55 -3.45
N ASN A 429 -7.67 15.43 -2.88
CA ASN A 429 -6.43 15.10 -2.18
C ASN A 429 -5.34 14.43 -3.05
N PHE A 430 -5.48 14.44 -4.38
CA PHE A 430 -4.45 13.98 -5.31
C PHE A 430 -3.92 15.16 -6.12
N THR A 431 -2.69 15.58 -5.85
CA THR A 431 -1.97 16.58 -6.65
C THR A 431 -0.80 15.95 -7.36
N PHE A 432 -0.70 16.13 -8.66
CA PHE A 432 0.37 15.61 -9.48
C PHE A 432 1.50 16.63 -9.61
N PRO A 433 2.71 16.36 -9.08
CA PRO A 433 3.84 17.25 -9.22
C PRO A 433 4.46 17.15 -10.62
N ILE A 434 4.64 18.30 -11.25
CA ILE A 434 5.34 18.48 -12.53
C ILE A 434 6.59 19.30 -12.23
N TYR A 435 7.75 18.65 -12.31
CA TYR A 435 9.04 19.29 -12.08
C TYR A 435 9.46 20.07 -13.33
N VAL A 436 9.35 21.40 -13.26
CA VAL A 436 9.74 22.31 -14.35
C VAL A 436 11.25 22.59 -14.30
N LEU A 437 11.79 22.70 -13.09
CA LEU A 437 13.22 22.77 -12.83
C LEU A 437 13.52 21.88 -11.62
N ALA A 438 14.30 20.82 -11.83
CA ALA A 438 14.78 19.98 -10.74
C ALA A 438 16.13 20.50 -10.26
N ALA A 439 16.27 20.77 -8.96
CA ALA A 439 17.59 20.95 -8.37
C ALA A 439 18.39 19.65 -8.62
N PRO A 440 19.70 19.72 -8.94
CA PRO A 440 20.52 18.51 -9.00
C PRO A 440 20.33 17.75 -7.70
N LEU A 441 19.92 16.48 -7.79
CA LEU A 441 19.73 15.59 -6.65
C LEU A 441 21.06 15.53 -5.90
N THR A 442 21.22 16.36 -4.87
CA THR A 442 22.21 16.08 -3.84
C THR A 442 21.79 14.74 -3.27
N LYS A 443 22.65 13.72 -3.43
CA LYS A 443 22.50 12.43 -2.77
C LYS A 443 22.04 12.72 -1.33
N PRO A 444 21.02 12.02 -0.80
CA PRO A 444 20.69 12.14 0.60
C PRO A 444 21.99 11.96 1.38
N GLU A 445 22.34 12.94 2.22
CA GLU A 445 23.45 12.77 3.15
C GLU A 445 23.14 11.52 4.00
N PRO A 446 24.15 10.66 4.21
CA PRO A 446 23.97 9.32 4.76
C PRO A 446 23.36 9.29 6.16
#